data_AF-A0A928JVM7-F1
#
_entry.id   AF-A0A928JVM7-F1
#
_cell.length_a   1.000
_cell.length_b   1.000
_cell.length_c   1.000
_cell.angle_alpha   90.00
_cell.angle_beta   90.00
_cell.angle_gamma   90.00
#
_symmetry.space_group_name_H-M   'P 1'
#
loop_
_entity.id
_entity.type
_entity.pdbx_description
1 polymer ?
#
loop_
_entity_poly.entity_id
_entity_poly.type
_entity_poly.pdbx_seq_one_letter_code
_entity_poly.pdbx_strand_id
1 'polypeptide(L)'
;MILIEKKKKFAYFQLPSQVEMMDKVLPLTNCTSRGDLVRTAVDFYIGYVLQTQNVDYLSPMITSVIKNEIQQTEKGMCEMLFKMAVELDKLNRLSAVSYNYSSIDWEKLNKVCCEDVAYSNGFISLKEANDLMYGKR
;
A
#
# COMPACT_ATOMS: atom_id res chain seq x y z
N MET A 1 27.55 -29.75 -12.69
CA MET A 1 27.77 -30.57 -11.48
C MET A 1 27.47 -29.68 -10.28
N ILE A 2 26.30 -29.82 -9.65
CA ILE A 2 25.95 -29.03 -8.46
C ILE A 2 26.79 -29.61 -7.31
N LEU A 3 27.71 -28.81 -6.77
CA LEU A 3 28.46 -29.16 -5.57
C LEU A 3 27.46 -29.27 -4.40
N ILE A 4 27.08 -30.49 -4.04
CA ILE A 4 26.30 -30.74 -2.83
C ILE A 4 27.25 -30.56 -1.66
N GLU A 5 27.12 -29.44 -0.97
CA GLU A 5 27.90 -29.12 0.21
C GLU A 5 27.66 -30.18 1.30
N LYS A 6 28.73 -30.76 1.84
CA LYS A 6 28.62 -31.86 2.81
C LYS A 6 28.26 -31.28 4.19
N LYS A 7 27.15 -31.77 4.77
CA LYS A 7 26.73 -31.41 6.14
C LYS A 7 27.80 -31.84 7.15
N LYS A 8 28.20 -30.92 8.03
CA LYS A 8 29.11 -31.20 9.17
C LYS A 8 28.30 -31.26 10.47
N LYS A 9 28.51 -32.31 11.27
CA LYS A 9 27.80 -32.48 12.55
C LYS A 9 28.51 -31.70 13.65
N PHE A 10 27.74 -30.89 14.37
CA PHE A 10 28.17 -30.21 15.58
C PHE A 10 27.23 -30.60 16.73
N ALA A 11 27.75 -30.74 17.94
CA ALA A 11 26.97 -31.06 19.13
C ALA A 11 26.87 -29.81 20.02
N TYR A 12 25.64 -29.42 20.34
CA TYR A 12 25.35 -28.29 21.23
C TYR A 12 24.29 -28.70 22.24
N PHE A 13 24.38 -28.13 23.44
CA PHE A 13 23.35 -28.31 24.47
C PHE A 13 22.23 -27.28 24.24
N GLN A 14 20.98 -27.75 24.35
CA GLN A 14 19.81 -26.89 24.34
C GLN A 14 19.00 -27.06 25.62
N LEU A 15 18.30 -26.00 26.01
CA LEU A 15 17.39 -26.05 27.15
C LEU A 15 16.20 -26.98 26.83
N PRO A 16 15.72 -27.79 27.79
CA PRO A 16 14.56 -28.65 27.57
C PRO A 16 13.33 -27.89 27.08
N SER A 17 13.10 -26.67 27.59
CA SER A 17 12.02 -25.79 27.17
C SER A 17 12.13 -25.33 25.71
N GLN A 18 13.35 -25.14 25.20
CA GLN A 18 13.59 -24.79 23.80
C GLN A 18 13.28 -25.96 22.87
N VAL A 19 13.68 -27.18 23.27
CA VAL A 19 13.39 -28.39 22.49
C VAL A 19 11.88 -28.65 22.42
N GLU A 20 11.17 -28.48 23.55
CA GLU A 20 9.71 -28.60 23.57
C GLU A 20 9.04 -27.57 22.67
N MET A 21 9.52 -26.32 22.66
CA MET A 21 9.00 -25.28 21.77
C MET A 21 9.30 -25.58 20.30
N MET A 22 10.50 -26.11 19.99
CA MET A 22 10.84 -26.55 18.63
C MET A 22 9.90 -27.65 18.14
N ASP A 23 9.52 -28.60 19.00
CA ASP A 23 8.55 -29.65 18.64
C ASP A 23 7.15 -29.10 18.37
N LYS A 24 6.72 -28.12 19.15
CA LYS A 24 5.41 -27.45 18.95
C LYS A 24 5.38 -26.64 17.65
N VAL A 25 6.50 -26.02 17.29
CA VAL A 25 6.61 -25.16 16.09
C VAL A 25 6.87 -25.96 14.82
N LEU A 26 7.53 -27.11 14.90
CA LEU A 26 7.84 -27.95 13.74
C LEU A 26 6.63 -28.21 12.81
N PRO A 27 5.43 -28.60 13.28
CA PRO A 27 4.26 -28.80 12.41
C PRO A 27 3.70 -27.51 11.80
N LEU A 28 4.07 -26.34 12.33
CA LEU A 28 3.67 -25.03 11.80
C LEU A 28 4.65 -24.50 10.74
N THR A 29 5.72 -25.24 10.45
CA THR A 29 6.78 -24.83 9.52
C THR A 29 6.91 -25.83 8.37
N ASN A 30 7.56 -25.42 7.28
CA ASN A 30 7.92 -26.31 6.16
C ASN A 30 9.18 -27.16 6.45
N CYS A 31 9.61 -27.25 7.71
CA CYS A 31 10.82 -27.98 8.10
C CYS A 31 10.52 -29.46 8.31
N THR A 32 11.36 -30.34 7.77
CA THR A 32 11.18 -31.81 7.86
C THR A 32 11.81 -32.42 9.10
N SER A 33 12.71 -31.70 9.77
CA SER A 33 13.38 -32.17 10.99
C SER A 33 13.76 -31.00 11.91
N ARG A 34 13.97 -31.29 13.20
CA ARG A 34 14.54 -30.31 14.15
C ARG A 34 15.87 -29.73 13.64
N GLY A 35 16.68 -30.54 12.96
CA GLY A 35 17.96 -30.10 12.40
C GLY A 35 17.81 -29.16 11.20
N ASP A 36 16.75 -29.31 10.41
CA ASP A 36 16.42 -28.36 9.34
C ASP A 36 15.81 -27.09 9.91
N LEU A 37 14.97 -27.17 10.95
CA LEU A 37 14.46 -26.01 11.68
C LEU A 37 15.60 -25.19 12.30
N VAL A 38 16.57 -25.84 12.95
CA VAL A 38 17.76 -25.18 13.49
C VAL A 38 18.59 -24.55 12.37
N ARG A 39 18.76 -25.23 11.23
CA ARG A 39 19.51 -24.67 10.09
C ARG A 39 18.83 -23.41 9.56
N THR A 40 17.52 -23.46 9.33
CA THR A 40 16.74 -22.30 8.89
C THR A 40 16.80 -21.15 9.90
N ALA A 41 16.75 -21.45 11.21
CA ALA A 41 16.88 -20.43 12.24
C ALA A 41 18.30 -19.83 12.32
N VAL A 42 19.33 -20.65 12.13
CA VAL A 42 20.73 -20.20 12.06
C VAL A 42 20.97 -19.36 10.81
N ASP A 43 20.47 -19.78 9.65
CA ASP A 43 20.55 -19.02 8.40
C ASP A 43 19.82 -17.67 8.54
N PHE A 44 18.64 -17.68 9.18
CA PHE A 44 17.90 -16.46 9.50
C PHE A 44 18.69 -15.54 10.44
N TYR A 45 19.28 -16.06 11.51
CA TYR A 45 20.02 -15.25 12.48
C TYR A 45 21.36 -14.75 11.92
N ILE A 46 22.07 -15.56 11.13
CA ILE A 46 23.24 -15.12 10.34
C ILE A 46 22.80 -14.01 9.38
N GLY A 47 21.69 -14.20 8.67
CA GLY A 47 21.07 -13.18 7.83
C GLY A 47 20.76 -11.90 8.60
N TYR A 48 20.15 -11.98 9.78
CA TYR A 48 19.83 -10.85 10.66
C TYR A 48 21.09 -10.13 11.16
N VAL A 49 22.10 -10.87 11.61
CA VAL A 49 23.37 -10.30 12.11
C VAL A 49 24.15 -9.63 10.97
N LEU A 50 24.22 -10.27 9.80
CA LEU A 50 24.79 -9.68 8.60
C LEU A 50 23.95 -8.49 8.11
N GLN A 51 22.63 -8.50 8.32
CA GLN A 51 21.71 -7.40 8.01
C GLN A 51 21.88 -6.21 8.97
N THR A 52 22.18 -6.45 10.25
CA THR A 52 22.56 -5.38 11.18
C THR A 52 23.94 -4.79 10.88
N GLN A 53 24.81 -5.51 10.16
CA GLN A 53 26.07 -5.00 9.62
C GLN A 53 25.91 -4.35 8.23
N ASN A 54 24.86 -4.69 7.48
CA ASN A 54 24.52 -4.16 6.17
C ASN A 54 22.99 -4.15 5.99
N VAL A 55 22.36 -2.99 6.05
CA VAL A 55 20.91 -2.72 6.02
C VAL A 55 20.15 -3.30 4.80
N ASP A 56 20.77 -4.12 3.95
CA ASP A 56 20.40 -4.27 2.54
C ASP A 56 19.93 -5.64 2.06
N TYR A 57 19.70 -6.68 2.87
CA TYR A 57 19.44 -8.02 2.28
C TYR A 57 18.00 -8.54 2.23
N LEU A 58 17.03 -7.80 2.74
CA LEU A 58 15.61 -8.00 2.38
C LEU A 58 15.10 -6.95 1.37
N SER A 59 15.96 -6.02 0.90
CA SER A 59 15.57 -4.60 0.92
C SER A 59 15.85 -3.69 -0.29
N PRO A 60 16.66 -3.95 -1.35
CA PRO A 60 16.89 -2.95 -2.42
C PRO A 60 16.10 -3.22 -3.70
N MET A 61 16.02 -4.47 -4.17
CA MET A 61 15.30 -4.81 -5.41
C MET A 61 13.78 -4.82 -5.21
N ILE A 62 13.30 -5.40 -4.11
CA ILE A 62 11.87 -5.38 -3.76
C ILE A 62 11.43 -3.95 -3.45
N THR A 63 12.24 -3.19 -2.71
CA THR A 63 11.97 -1.77 -2.45
C THR A 63 12.10 -0.92 -3.71
N SER A 64 13.03 -1.20 -4.62
CA SER A 64 13.13 -0.44 -5.88
C SER A 64 11.95 -0.72 -6.79
N VAL A 65 11.47 -1.96 -6.87
CA VAL A 65 10.24 -2.32 -7.59
C VAL A 65 9.03 -1.64 -6.96
N ILE A 66 8.84 -1.74 -5.64
CA ILE A 66 7.72 -1.08 -4.94
C ILE A 66 7.80 0.44 -5.13
N LYS A 67 8.99 1.05 -4.97
CA LYS A 67 9.20 2.48 -5.15
C LYS A 67 8.94 2.91 -6.60
N ASN A 68 9.39 2.13 -7.57
CA ASN A 68 9.14 2.40 -8.98
C ASN A 68 7.65 2.27 -9.32
N GLU A 69 6.95 1.29 -8.75
CA GLU A 69 5.51 1.11 -8.96
C GLU A 69 4.70 2.25 -8.34
N ILE A 70 5.07 2.70 -7.14
CA ILE A 70 4.49 3.89 -6.50
C ILE A 70 4.76 5.13 -7.36
N GLN A 71 5.99 5.34 -7.83
CA GLN A 71 6.33 6.49 -8.67
C GLN A 71 5.59 6.48 -10.01
N GLN A 72 5.44 5.32 -10.65
CA GLN A 72 4.64 5.18 -11.87
C GLN A 72 3.16 5.48 -11.60
N THR A 73 2.64 5.03 -10.46
CA THR A 73 1.25 5.31 -10.05
C THR A 73 1.05 6.79 -9.75
N GLU A 74 1.95 7.42 -8.98
CA GLU A 74 1.92 8.85 -8.69
C GLU A 74 1.99 9.69 -9.97
N LYS A 75 2.85 9.30 -10.93
CA LYS A 75 2.92 9.96 -12.23
C LYS A 75 1.61 9.81 -13.01
N GLY A 76 1.05 8.60 -13.07
CA GLY A 76 -0.24 8.35 -13.71
C GLY A 76 -1.39 9.13 -13.07
N MET A 77 -1.41 9.21 -11.73
CA MET A 77 -2.37 10.03 -10.97
C MET A 77 -2.19 11.52 -11.28
N CYS A 78 -0.95 12.04 -11.28
CA CYS A 78 -0.67 13.43 -11.63
C CYS A 78 -1.14 13.77 -13.05
N GLU A 79 -0.84 12.91 -14.04
CA GLU A 79 -1.29 13.10 -15.42
C GLU A 79 -2.81 13.06 -15.55
N MET A 80 -3.48 12.15 -14.84
CA MET A 80 -4.93 12.04 -14.85
C MET A 80 -5.59 13.24 -14.15
N LEU A 81 -5.05 13.68 -13.00
CA LEU A 81 -5.50 14.88 -12.30
C LEU A 81 -5.32 16.13 -13.18
N PHE A 82 -4.22 16.22 -13.91
CA PHE A 82 -4.00 17.32 -14.86
C PHE A 82 -5.05 17.30 -15.99
N LYS A 83 -5.29 16.14 -16.61
CA LYS A 83 -6.33 15.99 -17.65
C LYS A 83 -7.71 16.34 -17.11
N MET A 84 -8.05 15.89 -15.90
CA MET A 84 -9.30 16.26 -15.22
C MET A 84 -9.39 17.76 -14.94
N ALA A 85 -8.32 18.39 -14.47
CA ALA A 85 -8.28 19.83 -14.21
C ALA A 85 -8.52 20.64 -15.50
N VAL A 86 -7.96 20.18 -16.63
CA VAL A 86 -8.21 20.80 -17.95
C VAL A 86 -9.69 20.66 -18.36
N GLU A 87 -10.31 19.49 -18.19
CA GLU A 87 -11.72 19.32 -18.49
C GLU A 87 -12.63 20.11 -17.54
N LEU A 88 -12.28 20.20 -16.25
CA LEU A 88 -12.99 21.04 -15.27
C LEU A 88 -12.88 22.53 -15.60
N ASP A 89 -11.72 23.04 -16.03
CA ASP A 89 -11.58 24.44 -16.46
C ASP A 89 -12.44 24.75 -17.69
N LYS A 90 -12.49 23.84 -18.67
CA LYS A 90 -13.38 23.97 -19.84
C LYS A 90 -14.85 24.04 -19.41
N LEU A 91 -15.29 23.16 -18.51
CA LEU A 91 -16.65 23.17 -17.97
C LEU A 91 -16.94 24.47 -17.21
N ASN A 92 -16.01 24.93 -16.36
CA ASN A 92 -16.17 26.17 -15.61
C ASN A 92 -16.32 27.38 -16.53
N ARG A 93 -15.50 27.47 -17.58
CA ARG A 93 -15.60 28.51 -18.60
C ARG A 93 -16.90 28.44 -19.40
N LEU A 94 -17.33 27.24 -19.80
CA LEU A 94 -18.60 27.05 -20.51
C LEU A 94 -19.78 27.50 -19.64
N SER A 95 -19.77 27.11 -18.37
CA SER A 95 -20.77 27.54 -17.40
C SER A 95 -20.68 29.06 -17.14
N ALA A 96 -19.50 29.68 -17.15
CA ALA A 96 -19.34 31.14 -17.03
C ALA A 96 -19.92 31.92 -18.20
N VAL A 97 -19.81 31.36 -19.41
CA VAL A 97 -20.44 31.93 -20.61
C VAL A 97 -21.95 31.75 -20.54
N SER A 98 -22.42 30.63 -19.99
CA SER A 98 -23.85 30.30 -19.89
C SER A 98 -24.57 31.04 -18.77
N TYR A 99 -23.87 31.32 -17.67
CA TYR A 99 -24.39 31.92 -16.45
C TYR A 99 -23.60 33.18 -16.09
N ASN A 100 -24.30 34.30 -15.92
CA ASN A 100 -23.67 35.56 -15.52
C ASN A 100 -23.36 35.54 -14.01
N TYR A 101 -22.18 35.06 -13.64
CA TYR A 101 -21.78 34.72 -12.25
C TYR A 101 -21.71 35.87 -11.24
N SER A 102 -22.14 37.09 -11.58
CA SER A 102 -21.95 38.27 -10.72
C SER A 102 -22.71 38.23 -9.38
N SER A 103 -23.67 37.32 -9.22
CA SER A 103 -24.51 37.19 -8.03
C SER A 103 -24.24 35.91 -7.21
N ILE A 104 -23.26 35.09 -7.59
CA ILE A 104 -22.97 33.84 -6.87
C ILE A 104 -22.12 34.12 -5.63
N ASP A 105 -22.60 33.64 -4.49
CA ASP A 105 -21.81 33.50 -3.27
C ASP A 105 -20.98 32.21 -3.34
N TRP A 106 -19.69 32.36 -3.68
CA TRP A 106 -18.75 31.26 -3.85
C TRP A 106 -18.47 30.50 -2.56
N GLU A 107 -18.52 31.15 -1.41
CA GLU A 107 -18.29 30.51 -0.12
C GLU A 107 -19.47 29.58 0.23
N LYS A 108 -20.70 30.06 0.01
CA LYS A 108 -21.90 29.24 0.18
C LYS A 108 -21.94 28.06 -0.80
N LEU A 109 -21.58 28.28 -2.07
CA LEU A 109 -21.51 27.21 -3.07
C LEU A 109 -20.49 26.15 -2.68
N ASN A 110 -19.28 26.57 -2.30
CA ASN A 110 -18.22 25.64 -1.88
C ASN A 110 -18.67 24.81 -0.67
N LYS A 111 -19.32 25.43 0.32
CA LYS A 111 -19.86 24.73 1.49
C LYS A 111 -20.87 23.64 1.11
N VAL A 112 -21.85 23.97 0.26
CA VAL A 112 -22.87 23.00 -0.19
C VAL A 112 -22.21 21.84 -0.95
N CYS A 113 -21.29 22.13 -1.87
CA CYS A 113 -20.58 21.08 -2.61
C CYS A 113 -19.75 20.18 -1.67
N CYS A 114 -19.07 20.75 -0.67
CA CYS A 114 -18.33 19.95 0.31
C CYS A 114 -19.25 19.06 1.15
N GLU A 115 -20.40 19.58 1.60
CA GLU A 115 -21.39 18.84 2.37
C GLU A 115 -21.99 17.69 1.54
N ASP A 116 -22.34 17.95 0.27
CA ASP A 116 -22.90 16.94 -0.64
C ASP A 116 -21.89 15.83 -0.95
N VAL A 117 -20.62 16.20 -1.21
CA VAL A 117 -19.54 15.22 -1.45
C VAL A 117 -19.25 14.40 -0.20
N ALA A 118 -19.24 15.02 0.98
CA ALA A 118 -19.05 14.32 2.24
C ALA A 118 -20.20 13.36 2.56
N TYR A 119 -21.45 13.80 2.35
CA TYR A 119 -22.64 12.97 2.52
C TYR A 119 -22.66 11.78 1.57
N SER A 120 -22.24 11.99 0.32
CA SER A 120 -22.23 10.97 -0.73
C SER A 120 -20.96 10.12 -0.78
N ASN A 121 -19.97 10.37 0.09
CA ASN A 121 -18.63 9.77 0.03
C ASN A 121 -17.99 9.88 -1.38
N GLY A 122 -18.26 10.99 -2.08
CA GLY A 122 -17.79 11.22 -3.45
C GLY A 122 -18.54 10.46 -4.55
N PHE A 123 -19.63 9.76 -4.22
CA PHE A 123 -20.48 9.09 -5.20
C PHE A 123 -21.85 9.79 -5.31
N ILE A 124 -21.90 10.84 -6.13
CA ILE A 124 -23.13 11.58 -6.42
C ILE A 124 -23.38 11.61 -7.93
N SER A 125 -24.54 11.13 -8.35
CA SER A 125 -24.97 11.25 -9.75
C SER A 125 -25.52 12.66 -10.03
N LEU A 126 -25.51 13.07 -11.29
CA LEU A 126 -26.03 14.38 -11.70
C LEU A 126 -27.53 14.54 -11.38
N LYS A 127 -28.28 13.43 -11.39
CA LYS A 127 -29.70 13.42 -11.00
C LYS A 127 -29.85 13.68 -9.50
N GLU A 128 -29.06 13.01 -8.66
CA GLU A 128 -29.08 13.21 -7.21
C GLU A 128 -28.64 14.63 -6.84
N ALA A 129 -27.60 15.16 -7.48
CA ALA A 129 -27.18 16.55 -7.31
C ALA A 129 -28.32 17.53 -7.70
N ASN A 130 -29.02 17.24 -8.80
CA ASN A 130 -30.17 18.04 -9.21
C ASN A 130 -31.32 17.97 -8.19
N ASP A 131 -31.66 16.79 -7.69
CA ASP A 131 -32.73 16.61 -6.72
C ASP A 131 -32.42 17.31 -5.37
N LEU A 132 -31.15 17.28 -4.94
CA LEU A 132 -30.65 18.04 -3.78
C LEU A 132 -30.81 19.56 -3.96
N MET A 133 -30.45 20.08 -5.13
CA MET A 133 -30.56 21.51 -5.44
C MET A 133 -32.01 22.02 -5.45
N TYR A 134 -32.98 21.16 -5.79
CA TYR A 134 -34.41 21.49 -5.80
C TYR A 134 -35.17 21.04 -4.54
N GLY A 135 -34.47 20.58 -3.50
CA GLY A 135 -35.07 20.26 -2.20
C GLY A 135 -36.00 19.04 -2.21
N LYS A 136 -35.86 18.15 -3.20
CA LYS A 136 -36.57 16.87 -3.22
C LYS A 136 -35.82 15.90 -2.32
N ARG A 137 -36.22 15.83 -1.05
CA ARG A 137 -35.83 14.78 -0.12
C ARG A 137 -36.63 13.51 -0.35
#